data_AF-A0AAX4JU82-F1
#
_entry.id   AF-A0AAX4JU82-F1
#
_cell.length_a   1.000
_cell.length_b   1.000
_cell.length_c   1.000
_cell.angle_alpha   90.00
_cell.angle_beta   90.00
_cell.angle_gamma   90.00
#
_symmetry.space_group_name_H-M   'P 1'
#
loop_
_entity.id
_entity.type
_entity.pdbx_description
1 polymer ?
#
loop_
_entity_poly.entity_id
_entity_poly.type
_entity_poly.pdbx_seq_one_letter_code
_entity_poly.pdbx_strand_id
1 'polypeptide(L)'
;MTSGNDDGCTAPTNLNVRTTETSFQLQNCYDSVTYANDGFNIFVVIEPKDCFRNCNGAYKATFQENSQNNYYMCHCSYNDFAAVGNPVTCSPTSYFAYFHTRDAQASGLVRRKVREQRDLTARREIRYCPSGLTACNVDDTGNYECLDTSSELESCGGCLNGRYGNSSASVGIDCTNTGAAFGASTCVNGQCVISACKKGLKLVDGKCRS
;
A
#
# COMPACT_ATOMS: atom_id res chain seq x y z
N MET A 1 23.67 -33.04 -25.47
CA MET A 1 23.33 -32.19 -26.63
C MET A 1 21.82 -32.13 -26.75
N THR A 2 21.23 -30.94 -26.67
CA THR A 2 20.10 -30.50 -27.52
C THR A 2 19.87 -29.02 -27.26
N SER A 3 19.87 -28.26 -28.35
CA SER A 3 19.57 -26.84 -28.43
C SER A 3 18.12 -26.56 -28.00
N GLY A 4 17.92 -25.48 -27.26
CA GLY A 4 16.60 -24.90 -26.99
C GLY A 4 16.62 -23.43 -27.40
N ASN A 5 15.52 -22.96 -27.99
CA ASN A 5 15.29 -21.55 -28.31
C ASN A 5 14.38 -20.93 -27.24
N ASP A 6 14.31 -19.60 -27.21
CA ASP A 6 13.56 -18.80 -26.23
C ASP A 6 12.06 -19.17 -26.15
N ASP A 7 11.50 -19.83 -27.17
CA ASP A 7 10.08 -20.19 -27.27
C ASP A 7 9.76 -21.70 -27.15
N GLY A 8 10.74 -22.57 -26.85
CA GLY A 8 10.44 -24.00 -26.75
C GLY A 8 11.56 -24.89 -26.25
N CYS A 9 11.26 -25.63 -25.18
CA CYS A 9 12.10 -26.74 -24.69
C CYS A 9 11.55 -28.09 -25.19
N THR A 10 12.45 -28.98 -25.62
CA THR A 10 12.12 -30.32 -26.16
C THR A 10 11.73 -31.36 -25.11
N ALA A 11 11.88 -31.08 -23.82
CA ALA A 11 11.42 -31.92 -22.72
C ALA A 11 10.98 -31.08 -21.51
N PRO A 12 9.91 -31.44 -20.77
CA PRO A 12 9.42 -30.69 -19.61
C PRO A 12 10.41 -30.66 -18.42
N THR A 13 11.38 -31.57 -18.37
CA THR A 13 12.51 -31.52 -17.40
C THR A 13 13.54 -30.44 -17.72
N ASN A 14 13.49 -29.86 -18.92
CA ASN A 14 14.39 -28.80 -19.38
C ASN A 14 13.76 -27.40 -19.25
N LEU A 15 12.52 -27.33 -18.75
CA LEU A 15 11.80 -26.08 -18.57
C LEU A 15 11.94 -25.62 -17.12
N ASN A 16 12.63 -24.51 -16.89
CA ASN A 16 12.68 -23.86 -15.60
C ASN A 16 12.07 -22.45 -15.70
N VAL A 17 10.74 -22.36 -15.53
CA VAL A 17 10.04 -21.08 -15.51
C VAL A 17 10.20 -20.45 -14.14
N ARG A 18 11.18 -19.55 -14.00
CA ARG A 18 11.45 -18.83 -12.74
C ARG A 18 10.62 -17.57 -12.58
N THR A 19 10.02 -17.07 -13.66
CA THR A 19 9.28 -15.81 -13.64
C THR A 19 8.21 -15.84 -14.73
N THR A 20 6.95 -15.71 -14.34
CA THR A 20 5.80 -15.77 -15.26
C THR A 20 5.28 -14.39 -15.63
N GLU A 21 5.56 -13.36 -14.82
CA GLU A 21 5.09 -12.00 -15.05
C GLU A 21 6.16 -10.99 -14.62
N THR A 22 6.83 -10.38 -15.59
CA THR A 22 7.75 -9.26 -15.38
C THR A 22 7.84 -8.43 -16.65
N SER A 23 8.08 -7.13 -16.51
CA SER A 23 8.38 -6.24 -17.64
C SER A 23 9.84 -6.30 -18.08
N PHE A 24 10.65 -7.07 -17.36
CA PHE A 24 12.02 -7.38 -17.70
C PHE A 24 12.09 -8.52 -18.71
N GLN A 25 12.98 -8.39 -19.68
CA GLN A 25 13.32 -9.40 -20.66
C GLN A 25 14.67 -10.01 -20.31
N LEU A 26 14.79 -11.34 -20.43
CA LEU A 26 16.07 -12.02 -20.24
C LEU A 26 17.01 -11.57 -21.36
N GLN A 27 18.22 -11.15 -20.98
CA GLN A 27 19.27 -10.84 -21.95
C GLN A 27 20.14 -12.06 -22.21
N ASN A 28 20.76 -12.59 -21.15
CA ASN A 28 21.61 -13.78 -21.18
C ASN A 28 21.98 -14.21 -19.76
N CYS A 29 22.68 -15.33 -19.64
CA CYS A 29 23.38 -15.73 -18.42
C CYS A 29 24.88 -15.53 -18.59
N TYR A 30 25.53 -14.99 -17.55
CA TYR A 30 26.96 -14.68 -17.54
C TYR A 30 27.68 -15.38 -16.39
N ASP A 31 28.97 -15.69 -16.57
CA ASP A 31 29.83 -16.22 -15.50
C ASP A 31 30.13 -15.18 -14.41
N SER A 32 30.08 -13.89 -14.75
CA SER A 32 30.40 -12.78 -13.89
C SER A 32 29.72 -11.50 -14.35
N VAL A 33 29.36 -10.63 -13.40
CA VAL A 33 28.83 -9.30 -13.64
C VAL A 33 29.52 -8.33 -12.68
N THR A 34 29.98 -7.20 -13.20
CA THR A 34 30.49 -6.08 -12.42
C THR A 34 29.48 -4.94 -12.50
N TYR A 35 29.11 -4.41 -11.33
CA TYR A 35 28.05 -3.42 -11.22
C TYR A 35 28.59 -1.99 -11.31
N ALA A 36 27.81 -1.11 -11.95
CA ALA A 36 28.12 0.33 -11.99
C ALA A 36 27.94 0.96 -10.61
N ASN A 37 28.67 2.04 -10.34
CA ASN A 37 28.47 2.84 -9.13
C ASN A 37 27.30 3.82 -9.34
N ASP A 38 26.08 3.28 -9.31
CA ASP A 38 24.83 4.01 -9.55
C ASP A 38 23.92 4.08 -8.31
N GLY A 39 24.47 3.77 -7.14
CA GLY A 39 23.78 3.83 -5.85
C GLY A 39 22.95 2.59 -5.52
N PHE A 40 22.90 1.59 -6.39
CA PHE A 40 22.27 0.31 -6.07
C PHE A 40 23.25 -0.63 -5.35
N ASN A 41 22.77 -1.24 -4.27
CA ASN A 41 23.50 -2.27 -3.51
C ASN A 41 22.93 -3.65 -3.81
N ILE A 42 23.76 -4.68 -3.61
CA ILE A 42 23.30 -6.08 -3.66
C ILE A 42 22.30 -6.31 -2.53
N PHE A 43 21.20 -7.01 -2.81
CA PHE A 43 20.20 -7.40 -1.82
C PHE A 43 19.78 -8.87 -2.02
N VAL A 44 19.16 -9.47 -1.00
CA VAL A 44 18.73 -10.87 -1.01
C VAL A 44 17.22 -11.00 -0.94
N VAL A 45 16.67 -11.99 -1.65
CA VAL A 45 15.24 -12.31 -1.65
C VAL A 45 15.02 -13.82 -1.67
N ILE A 46 13.79 -14.26 -1.37
CA ILE A 46 13.41 -15.67 -1.39
C ILE A 46 12.96 -16.09 -2.79
N GLU A 47 12.24 -15.22 -3.51
CA GLU A 47 11.70 -15.55 -4.83
C GLU A 47 12.29 -14.63 -5.92
N PRO A 48 12.61 -15.15 -7.12
CA PRO A 48 13.17 -14.34 -8.21
C PRO A 48 12.31 -13.12 -8.60
N LYS A 49 10.98 -13.25 -8.48
CA LYS A 49 10.03 -12.16 -8.78
C LYS A 49 10.27 -10.91 -7.92
N ASP A 50 10.78 -11.10 -6.71
CA ASP A 50 11.05 -10.01 -5.77
C ASP A 50 12.28 -9.18 -6.22
N CYS A 51 13.23 -9.78 -6.95
CA CYS A 51 14.32 -9.03 -7.58
C CYS A 51 13.75 -8.00 -8.57
N PHE A 52 12.83 -8.40 -9.45
CA PHE A 52 12.22 -7.49 -10.43
C PHE A 52 11.34 -6.42 -9.77
N ARG A 53 10.60 -6.77 -8.72
CA ARG A 53 9.81 -5.80 -7.97
C ARG A 53 10.69 -4.69 -7.38
N ASN A 54 11.82 -5.06 -6.80
CA ASN A 54 12.77 -4.10 -6.22
C ASN A 54 13.55 -3.34 -7.29
N CYS A 55 13.83 -3.96 -8.44
CA CYS A 55 14.50 -3.33 -9.58
C CYS A 55 13.55 -2.61 -10.54
N ASN A 56 12.25 -2.47 -10.26
CA ASN A 56 11.25 -1.95 -11.21
C ASN A 56 11.58 -0.56 -11.82
N GLY A 57 12.36 0.28 -11.14
CA GLY A 57 12.82 1.58 -11.65
C GLY A 57 14.17 1.56 -12.36
N ALA A 58 14.81 0.40 -12.49
CA ALA A 58 16.13 0.20 -13.08
C ALA A 58 16.00 -0.30 -14.53
N TYR A 59 17.03 -0.01 -15.35
CA TYR A 59 17.10 -0.49 -16.73
C TYR A 59 17.59 -1.93 -16.80
N LYS A 60 18.49 -2.33 -15.90
CA LYS A 60 19.01 -3.70 -15.79
C LYS A 60 18.75 -4.29 -14.42
N ALA A 61 18.65 -5.61 -14.38
CA ALA A 61 18.59 -6.38 -13.14
C ALA A 61 19.37 -7.69 -13.30
N THR A 62 20.00 -8.15 -12.23
CA THR A 62 20.53 -9.50 -12.14
C THR A 62 19.89 -10.25 -10.99
N PHE A 63 19.84 -11.57 -11.12
CA PHE A 63 19.79 -12.43 -9.94
C PHE A 63 20.70 -13.66 -10.11
N GLN A 64 21.17 -14.19 -9.00
CA GLN A 64 21.94 -15.43 -8.92
C GLN A 64 21.40 -16.25 -7.74
N GLU A 65 21.25 -17.56 -7.92
CA GLU A 65 20.80 -18.44 -6.84
C GLU A 65 21.99 -18.78 -5.93
N ASN A 66 21.82 -18.61 -4.62
CA ASN A 66 22.76 -19.12 -3.65
C ASN A 66 22.40 -20.58 -3.32
N SER A 67 23.20 -21.50 -3.86
CA SER A 67 23.00 -22.94 -3.73
C SER A 67 23.06 -23.48 -2.30
N GLN A 68 23.57 -22.71 -1.33
CA GLN A 68 23.66 -23.15 0.06
C GLN A 68 22.36 -22.94 0.82
N ASN A 69 21.61 -21.87 0.51
CA ASN A 69 20.52 -21.38 1.35
C ASN A 69 19.21 -21.11 0.60
N ASN A 70 19.14 -21.39 -0.71
CA ASN A 70 17.95 -21.21 -1.54
C ASN A 70 17.40 -19.77 -1.58
N TYR A 71 18.28 -18.77 -1.38
CA TYR A 71 17.99 -17.35 -1.57
C TYR A 71 18.60 -16.86 -2.88
N TYR A 72 18.05 -15.77 -3.41
CA TYR A 72 18.55 -15.11 -4.60
C TYR A 72 19.27 -13.83 -4.21
N MET A 73 20.48 -13.66 -4.75
CA MET A 73 21.21 -12.40 -4.69
C MET A 73 20.84 -11.58 -5.92
N CYS A 74 20.26 -10.41 -5.71
CA CYS A 74 19.85 -9.51 -6.77
C CYS A 74 20.71 -8.24 -6.79
N HIS A 75 20.85 -7.65 -7.97
CA HIS A 75 21.36 -6.29 -8.13
C HIS A 75 20.61 -5.59 -9.26
N CYS A 76 20.51 -4.27 -9.21
CA CYS A 76 19.86 -3.47 -10.25
C CYS A 76 20.86 -2.45 -10.79
N SER A 77 20.77 -2.11 -12.08
CA SER A 77 21.51 -0.96 -12.61
C SER A 77 20.61 0.03 -13.33
N TYR A 78 20.82 1.31 -13.06
CA TYR A 78 20.02 2.39 -13.63
C TYR A 78 20.21 2.50 -15.14
N ASN A 79 21.45 2.32 -15.60
CA ASN A 79 21.82 2.26 -17.01
C ASN A 79 22.30 0.84 -17.31
N ASP A 80 23.55 0.66 -17.66
CA ASP A 80 24.13 -0.66 -17.95
C ASP A 80 25.02 -1.17 -16.80
N PHE A 81 25.30 -2.47 -16.82
CA PHE A 81 26.34 -3.03 -15.96
C PHE A 81 27.70 -2.43 -16.30
N ALA A 82 28.60 -2.32 -15.33
CA ALA A 82 29.95 -1.81 -15.58
C ALA A 82 30.75 -2.74 -16.49
N ALA A 83 30.60 -4.05 -16.28
CA ALA A 83 31.14 -5.08 -17.17
C ALA A 83 30.34 -6.37 -17.01
N VAL A 84 30.32 -7.19 -18.07
CA VAL A 84 29.82 -8.57 -18.03
C VAL A 84 30.91 -9.50 -18.54
N GLY A 85 30.97 -10.71 -17.98
CA GLY A 85 31.88 -11.74 -18.41
C GLY A 85 31.35 -12.53 -19.62
N ASN A 86 31.74 -13.80 -19.72
CA ASN A 86 31.37 -14.61 -20.88
C ASN A 86 29.91 -15.07 -20.79
N PRO A 87 29.17 -15.10 -21.91
CA PRO A 87 27.90 -15.79 -21.98
C PRO A 87 28.08 -17.29 -21.66
N VAL A 88 27.22 -17.82 -20.81
CA VAL A 88 27.24 -19.22 -20.40
C VAL A 88 25.84 -19.82 -20.47
N THR A 89 25.76 -21.15 -20.52
CA THR A 89 24.48 -21.85 -20.32
C THR A 89 23.95 -21.54 -18.93
N CYS A 90 22.71 -21.05 -18.84
CA CYS A 90 22.08 -20.69 -17.59
C CYS A 90 22.07 -21.87 -16.60
N SER A 91 22.62 -21.61 -15.41
CA SER A 91 22.63 -22.53 -14.27
C SER A 91 22.34 -21.75 -12.98
N PRO A 92 21.96 -22.41 -11.88
CA PRO A 92 21.74 -21.75 -10.60
C PRO A 92 22.88 -20.80 -10.17
N THR A 93 24.13 -21.15 -10.52
CA THR A 93 25.32 -20.36 -10.15
C THR A 93 25.68 -19.28 -11.16
N SER A 94 25.00 -19.21 -12.31
CA SER A 94 25.22 -18.15 -13.30
C SER A 94 24.47 -16.87 -12.91
N TYR A 95 24.95 -15.73 -13.37
CA TYR A 95 24.23 -14.47 -13.24
C TYR A 95 23.20 -14.37 -14.34
N PHE A 96 21.92 -14.43 -13.98
CA PHE A 96 20.83 -14.18 -14.91
C PHE A 96 20.70 -12.67 -15.09
N ALA A 97 21.01 -12.17 -16.27
CA ALA A 97 20.97 -10.76 -16.59
C ALA A 97 19.70 -10.42 -17.38
N TYR A 98 18.98 -9.40 -16.93
CA TYR A 98 17.75 -8.92 -17.51
C TYR A 98 17.84 -7.44 -17.84
N PHE A 99 17.04 -7.02 -18.81
CA PHE A 99 16.85 -5.62 -19.15
C PHE A 99 15.38 -5.26 -19.24
N HIS A 100 15.09 -3.98 -19.07
CA HIS A 100 13.75 -3.41 -19.13
C HIS A 100 13.73 -2.37 -20.26
N THR A 101 12.63 -2.21 -20.99
CA THR A 101 12.55 -1.13 -21.98
C THR A 101 12.61 0.23 -21.28
N ARG A 102 13.18 1.25 -21.95
CA ARG A 102 13.28 2.59 -21.35
C ARG A 102 11.92 3.19 -21.02
N ASP A 103 10.89 2.91 -21.83
CA ASP A 103 9.52 3.34 -21.57
C ASP A 103 8.96 2.74 -20.28
N ALA A 104 9.29 1.48 -20.02
CA ALA A 104 8.78 0.76 -18.87
C ALA A 104 9.62 1.06 -17.60
N GLN A 105 10.92 1.40 -17.75
CA GLN A 105 11.73 2.07 -16.71
C GLN A 105 11.14 3.44 -16.32
N ALA A 106 10.81 4.28 -17.30
CA ALA A 106 10.19 5.59 -17.08
C ALA A 106 8.83 5.45 -16.37
N SER A 107 8.04 4.45 -16.75
CA SER A 107 6.76 4.12 -16.10
C SER A 107 6.94 3.65 -14.65
N GLY A 108 8.03 2.97 -14.32
CA GLY A 108 8.40 2.59 -12.95
C GLY A 108 8.70 3.81 -12.08
N LEU A 109 9.50 4.75 -12.60
CA LEU A 109 9.81 6.01 -11.92
C LEU A 109 8.58 6.89 -11.74
N VAL A 110 7.72 7.00 -12.76
CA VAL A 110 6.43 7.72 -12.66
C VAL A 110 5.54 7.08 -11.60
N ARG A 111 5.41 5.75 -11.57
CA ARG A 111 4.62 5.05 -10.54
C ARG A 111 5.18 5.28 -9.14
N ARG A 112 6.51 5.27 -8.97
CA ARG A 112 7.16 5.59 -7.69
C ARG A 112 6.89 7.03 -7.27
N LYS A 113 7.03 7.99 -8.18
CA LYS A 113 6.75 9.41 -7.93
C LYS A 113 5.28 9.66 -7.62
N VAL A 114 4.36 8.96 -8.28
CA VAL A 114 2.92 9.02 -7.97
C VAL A 114 2.63 8.45 -6.58
N ARG A 115 3.25 7.31 -6.20
CA ARG A 115 3.11 6.77 -4.83
C ARG A 115 3.67 7.74 -3.79
N GLU A 116 4.88 8.26 -4.01
CA GLU A 116 5.51 9.23 -3.12
C GLU A 116 4.68 10.50 -3.00
N GLN A 117 4.16 11.02 -4.12
CA GLN A 117 3.25 12.16 -4.12
C GLN A 117 1.97 11.86 -3.34
N ARG A 118 1.39 10.65 -3.49
CA ARG A 118 0.23 10.21 -2.72
C ARG A 118 0.53 10.14 -1.22
N ASP A 119 1.68 9.59 -0.84
CA ASP A 119 2.12 9.51 0.55
C ASP A 119 2.38 10.90 1.13
N LEU A 120 2.99 11.80 0.37
CA LEU A 120 3.19 13.20 0.76
C LEU A 120 1.86 13.95 0.88
N THR A 121 0.90 13.72 -0.02
CA THR A 121 -0.45 14.29 0.11
C THR A 121 -1.19 13.70 1.32
N ALA A 122 -1.06 12.40 1.59
CA ALA A 122 -1.68 11.74 2.74
C ALA A 122 -1.03 12.13 4.08
N ARG A 123 0.22 12.63 4.05
CA ARG A 123 0.90 13.28 5.18
C ARG A 123 0.55 14.77 5.31
N ARG A 124 0.16 15.41 4.21
CA ARG A 124 -0.27 16.81 4.16
C ARG A 124 -1.73 17.02 4.52
N GLU A 125 -2.56 15.98 4.49
CA GLU A 125 -3.82 16.02 5.24
C GLU A 125 -3.47 16.13 6.72
N ILE A 126 -3.68 17.31 7.29
CA ILE A 126 -3.44 17.57 8.70
C ILE A 126 -4.34 16.62 9.49
N ARG A 127 -3.76 15.54 10.02
CA ARG A 127 -4.45 14.65 10.95
C ARG A 127 -4.42 15.30 12.32
N TYR A 128 -5.43 16.11 12.60
CA TYR A 128 -5.64 16.71 13.91
C TYR A 128 -5.82 15.67 15.02
N CYS A 129 -6.29 14.46 14.65
CA CYS A 129 -6.56 13.35 15.56
C CYS A 129 -5.95 12.02 15.07
N PRO A 130 -5.69 11.07 15.99
CA PRO A 130 -5.33 9.69 15.66
C PRO A 130 -6.33 9.02 14.71
N SER A 131 -5.88 7.95 14.03
CA SER A 131 -6.73 7.15 13.16
C SER A 131 -7.99 6.66 13.89
N GLY A 132 -9.15 6.86 13.28
CA GLY A 132 -10.45 6.46 13.85
C GLY A 132 -11.15 7.55 14.68
N LEU A 133 -10.50 8.69 14.92
CA LEU A 133 -11.10 9.82 15.65
C LEU A 133 -11.31 11.03 14.74
N THR A 134 -12.35 11.80 15.05
CA THR A 134 -12.70 13.05 14.36
C THR A 134 -12.34 14.24 15.24
N ALA A 135 -11.68 15.26 14.67
CA ALA A 135 -11.43 16.52 15.35
C ALA A 135 -12.71 17.37 15.37
N CYS A 136 -13.33 17.46 16.54
CA CYS A 136 -14.56 18.20 16.77
C CYS A 136 -14.26 19.50 17.52
N ASN A 137 -14.90 20.59 17.11
CA ASN A 137 -14.80 21.84 17.86
C ASN A 137 -15.40 21.64 19.26
N VAL A 138 -14.69 22.04 20.30
CA VAL A 138 -15.23 22.04 21.67
C VAL A 138 -16.29 23.14 21.80
N ASP A 139 -16.02 24.28 21.18
CA ASP A 139 -16.84 25.49 21.17
C ASP A 139 -16.42 26.40 19.98
N ASP A 140 -16.99 27.61 19.92
CA ASP A 140 -16.64 28.62 18.91
C ASP A 140 -15.25 29.26 19.13
N THR A 141 -14.47 28.82 20.12
CA THR A 141 -13.16 29.45 20.46
C THR A 141 -12.00 28.92 19.63
N GLY A 142 -12.23 27.94 18.76
CA GLY A 142 -11.21 27.33 17.91
C GLY A 142 -10.36 26.27 18.63
N ASN A 143 -10.84 25.76 19.78
CA ASN A 143 -10.30 24.55 20.40
C ASN A 143 -10.96 23.31 19.81
N TYR A 144 -10.23 22.19 19.80
CA TYR A 144 -10.76 20.92 19.32
C TYR A 144 -10.46 19.77 20.27
N GLU A 145 -11.31 18.76 20.21
CA GLU A 145 -11.12 17.47 20.84
C GLU A 145 -11.28 16.34 19.82
N CYS A 146 -10.73 15.17 20.14
CA CYS A 146 -10.77 14.01 19.26
C CYS A 146 -11.84 13.03 19.75
N LEU A 147 -12.95 12.93 19.02
CA LEU A 147 -14.09 12.09 19.37
C LEU A 147 -14.26 10.93 18.38
N ASP A 148 -14.70 9.78 18.89
CA ASP A 148 -15.25 8.71 18.05
C ASP A 148 -16.74 9.00 17.81
N THR A 149 -17.04 9.72 16.73
CA THR A 149 -18.41 10.09 16.35
C THR A 149 -19.30 8.89 15.98
N SER A 150 -18.75 7.67 15.95
CA SER A 150 -19.53 6.46 15.71
C SER A 150 -20.16 5.87 16.97
N SER A 151 -19.66 6.28 18.15
CA SER A 151 -20.08 5.77 19.46
C SER A 151 -20.35 6.87 20.50
N GLU A 152 -19.90 8.11 20.25
CA GLU A 152 -20.13 9.23 21.16
C GLU A 152 -21.58 9.74 21.13
N LEU A 153 -22.20 9.89 22.30
CA LEU A 153 -23.61 10.22 22.45
C LEU A 153 -23.90 11.67 22.09
N GLU A 154 -23.02 12.61 22.47
CA GLU A 154 -23.24 14.04 22.26
C GLU A 154 -22.82 14.51 20.86
N SER A 155 -22.05 13.69 20.14
CA SER A 155 -21.55 13.95 18.78
C SER A 155 -21.76 12.72 17.89
N CYS A 156 -22.98 12.17 17.90
CA CYS A 156 -23.28 10.97 17.14
C CYS A 156 -23.44 11.30 15.65
N GLY A 157 -22.71 10.58 14.79
CA GLY A 157 -22.75 10.74 13.33
C GLY A 157 -22.01 11.97 12.81
N GLY A 158 -21.43 12.80 13.68
CA GLY A 158 -20.69 14.01 13.33
C GLY A 158 -20.37 14.85 14.57
N CYS A 159 -19.59 15.91 14.43
CA CYS A 159 -19.28 16.80 15.55
C CYS A 159 -20.46 17.74 15.84
N LEU A 160 -20.86 17.87 17.11
CA LEU A 160 -21.96 18.75 17.51
C LEU A 160 -21.75 20.22 17.11
N ASN A 161 -20.52 20.73 17.31
CA ASN A 161 -20.13 22.10 16.97
C ASN A 161 -19.36 22.19 15.64
N GLY A 162 -19.53 21.19 14.77
CA GLY A 162 -18.81 21.11 13.50
C GLY A 162 -17.38 20.59 13.63
N ARG A 163 -16.80 20.27 12.46
CA ARG A 163 -15.48 19.64 12.38
C ARG A 163 -14.39 20.72 12.37
N TYR A 164 -13.36 20.53 13.18
CA TYR A 164 -12.23 21.43 13.22
C TYR A 164 -11.52 21.48 11.86
N GLY A 165 -11.31 22.69 11.34
CA GLY A 165 -10.70 22.92 10.02
C GLY A 165 -11.58 22.56 8.82
N ASN A 166 -12.86 22.21 9.01
CA ASN A 166 -13.79 21.93 7.90
C ASN A 166 -15.23 22.36 8.23
N SER A 167 -15.62 23.53 7.74
CA SER A 167 -16.95 24.13 7.94
C SER A 167 -18.08 23.49 7.11
N SER A 168 -17.76 22.58 6.18
CA SER A 168 -18.74 21.90 5.32
C SER A 168 -19.12 20.50 5.80
N ALA A 169 -18.59 20.07 6.95
CA ALA A 169 -18.90 18.75 7.51
C ALA A 169 -20.34 18.68 8.06
N SER A 170 -20.95 17.50 7.96
CA SER A 170 -22.25 17.23 8.59
C SER A 170 -22.17 17.36 10.11
N VAL A 171 -23.11 18.12 10.68
CA VAL A 171 -23.24 18.32 12.13
C VAL A 171 -23.79 17.06 12.78
N GLY A 172 -23.20 16.67 13.90
CA GLY A 172 -23.65 15.54 14.72
C GLY A 172 -24.98 15.78 15.41
N ILE A 173 -25.50 14.72 16.02
CA ILE A 173 -26.71 14.78 16.84
C ILE A 173 -26.37 14.37 18.27
N ASP A 174 -26.86 15.14 19.23
CA ASP A 174 -26.86 14.77 20.64
C ASP A 174 -28.02 13.78 20.91
N CYS A 175 -27.68 12.51 21.11
CA CYS A 175 -28.65 11.46 21.40
C CYS A 175 -29.22 11.53 22.83
N THR A 176 -28.62 12.30 23.74
CA THR A 176 -29.04 12.39 25.15
C THR A 176 -30.31 13.25 25.31
N ASN A 177 -30.50 14.24 24.44
CA ASN A 177 -31.62 15.17 24.50
C ASN A 177 -32.80 14.79 23.57
N THR A 178 -33.06 13.49 23.42
CA THR A 178 -34.04 12.94 22.47
C THR A 178 -35.39 12.58 23.09
N GLY A 179 -35.58 12.83 24.39
CA GLY A 179 -36.74 12.35 25.14
C GLY A 179 -36.67 10.87 25.53
N ALA A 180 -35.55 10.21 25.25
CA ALA A 180 -35.26 8.87 25.72
C ALA A 180 -35.24 8.80 27.26
N ALA A 181 -35.64 7.66 27.82
CA ALA A 181 -35.44 7.39 29.24
C ALA A 181 -33.93 7.33 29.55
N PHE A 182 -33.56 7.52 30.82
CA PHE A 182 -32.15 7.44 31.22
C PHE A 182 -31.55 6.07 30.86
N GLY A 183 -30.40 6.07 30.17
CA GLY A 183 -29.75 4.86 29.67
C GLY A 183 -30.43 4.20 28.45
N ALA A 184 -31.47 4.81 27.90
CA ALA A 184 -32.25 4.26 26.79
C ALA A 184 -31.92 4.89 25.42
N SER A 185 -30.87 5.68 25.33
CA SER A 185 -30.29 6.22 24.09
C SER A 185 -28.87 5.71 23.91
N THR A 186 -28.50 5.31 22.70
CA THR A 186 -27.14 4.91 22.34
C THR A 186 -26.76 5.46 20.96
N CYS A 187 -25.47 5.68 20.72
CA CYS A 187 -24.94 5.97 19.40
C CYS A 187 -24.29 4.69 18.86
N VAL A 188 -24.79 4.20 17.73
CA VAL A 188 -24.25 3.00 17.07
C VAL A 188 -24.01 3.31 15.61
N ASN A 189 -22.75 3.20 15.18
CA ASN A 189 -22.32 3.50 13.81
C ASN A 189 -22.74 4.91 13.35
N GLY A 190 -22.72 5.87 14.27
CA GLY A 190 -23.11 7.26 13.99
C GLY A 190 -24.62 7.49 13.87
N GLN A 191 -25.45 6.56 14.37
CA GLN A 191 -26.90 6.70 14.42
C GLN A 191 -27.41 6.64 15.86
N CYS A 192 -28.25 7.60 16.24
CA CYS A 192 -28.96 7.54 17.51
C CYS A 192 -30.00 6.42 17.49
N VAL A 193 -29.90 5.49 18.43
CA VAL A 193 -30.88 4.42 18.65
C VAL A 193 -31.51 4.62 20.03
N ILE A 194 -32.84 4.68 20.06
CA ILE A 194 -33.62 4.86 21.29
C ILE A 194 -34.40 3.57 21.56
N SER A 195 -34.23 3.00 22.76
CA SER A 195 -34.91 1.78 23.20
C SER A 195 -36.12 2.02 24.08
N ALA A 196 -36.19 3.18 24.77
CA ALA A 196 -37.32 3.56 25.62
C ALA A 196 -37.44 5.08 25.78
N CYS A 197 -38.67 5.56 25.97
CA CYS A 197 -38.98 6.98 26.14
C CYS A 197 -39.30 7.34 27.59
N LYS A 198 -39.10 8.61 27.96
CA LYS A 198 -39.56 9.15 29.25
C LYS A 198 -41.08 8.98 29.41
N LYS A 199 -41.55 8.92 30.66
CA LYS A 199 -42.97 8.77 30.99
C LYS A 199 -43.80 9.84 30.26
N GLY A 200 -44.85 9.41 29.57
CA GLY A 200 -45.73 10.29 28.80
C GLY A 200 -45.36 10.45 27.32
N LEU A 201 -44.25 9.85 26.87
CA LEU A 201 -43.86 9.80 25.47
C LEU A 201 -43.89 8.35 24.97
N LYS A 202 -44.18 8.16 23.68
CA LYS A 202 -44.16 6.88 22.98
C LYS A 202 -43.05 6.87 21.93
N LEU A 203 -42.45 5.70 21.74
CA LEU A 203 -41.46 5.48 20.67
C LEU A 203 -42.20 5.30 19.35
N VAL A 204 -42.03 6.25 18.44
CA VAL A 204 -42.63 6.27 17.10
C VAL A 204 -41.54 6.62 16.08
N ASP A 205 -41.30 5.73 15.13
CA ASP A 205 -40.25 5.87 14.10
C ASP A 205 -38.85 6.16 14.68
N GLY A 206 -38.48 5.47 15.76
CA GLY A 206 -37.18 5.66 16.43
C GLY A 206 -37.03 6.98 17.20
N LYS A 207 -38.12 7.74 17.40
CA LYS A 207 -38.13 9.00 18.16
C LYS A 207 -39.20 8.99 19.24
N CYS A 208 -38.94 9.67 20.35
CA CYS A 208 -39.93 9.86 21.41
C CYS A 208 -40.88 11.00 21.07
N ARG A 209 -42.18 10.72 21.05
CA ARG A 209 -43.26 11.69 20.71
C ARG A 209 -44.40 11.61 21.73
N SER A 210 -45.11 12.71 21.94
CA SER A 210 -46.31 12.80 22.79
C SER A 210 -47.53 12.17 22.13
#